data_AF-A0A7C5TFW4-F1
#
_entry.id   AF-A0A7C5TFW4-F1
#
_cell.length_a   1.000
_cell.length_b   1.000
_cell.length_c   1.000
_cell.angle_alpha   90.00
_cell.angle_beta   90.00
_cell.angle_gamma   90.00
#
_symmetry.space_group_name_H-M   'P 1'
#
loop_
_entity.id
_entity.type
_entity.pdbx_description
1 polymer ?
#
loop_
_entity_poly.entity_id
_entity_poly.type
_entity_poly.pdbx_seq_one_letter_code
_entity_poly.pdbx_strand_id
1 'polypeptide(L)'
;MSSGEGEAWEFPEDWEYSGGVPERLLRIRAKCPYCGHTFEVEMGESWYNMGISITCPKCGKQFSVSMYGEVLGEVKRSGKSSK
;
A
#
# COMPACT_ATOMS: atom_id res chain seq x y z
N MET A 1 -52.66 0.58 7.63
CA MET A 1 -51.80 -0.54 8.06
C MET A 1 -50.97 -0.91 6.84
N SER A 2 -49.68 -0.56 6.88
CA SER A 2 -48.72 -0.77 5.80
C SER A 2 -48.19 -2.20 5.83
N SER A 3 -48.06 -2.82 4.67
CA SER A 3 -47.06 -3.87 4.42
C SER A 3 -46.57 -3.71 2.99
N GLY A 4 -45.45 -3.00 2.83
CA GLY A 4 -44.68 -3.00 1.59
C GLY A 4 -43.73 -4.19 1.66
N GLU A 5 -43.86 -5.12 0.71
CA GLU A 5 -42.89 -6.18 0.48
C GLU A 5 -41.65 -5.56 -0.16
N GLY A 6 -40.72 -5.14 0.69
CA GLY A 6 -39.33 -4.96 0.31
C GLY A 6 -38.61 -6.26 0.60
N GLU A 7 -38.31 -7.03 -0.44
CA GLU A 7 -37.36 -8.15 -0.36
C GLU A 7 -36.05 -7.59 0.20
N ALA A 8 -35.82 -7.89 1.48
CA ALA A 8 -34.55 -7.67 2.13
C ALA A 8 -33.55 -8.58 1.44
N TRP A 9 -32.71 -7.99 0.59
CA TRP A 9 -31.50 -8.64 0.12
C TRP A 9 -30.62 -8.91 1.35
N GLU A 10 -30.75 -10.09 1.91
CA GLU A 10 -29.83 -10.61 2.93
C GLU A 10 -28.50 -10.89 2.22
N PHE A 11 -27.64 -9.87 2.18
CA PHE A 11 -26.24 -10.04 1.81
C PHE A 11 -25.65 -11.03 2.82
N PRO A 12 -25.18 -12.23 2.40
CA PRO A 12 -24.57 -13.16 3.33
C PRO A 12 -23.37 -12.48 4.01
N GLU A 13 -23.35 -12.52 5.34
CA GLU A 13 -22.27 -12.03 6.20
C GLU A 13 -20.90 -12.71 5.94
N ASP A 14 -20.85 -13.66 5.01
CA ASP A 14 -19.67 -14.40 4.58
C ASP A 14 -18.91 -13.75 3.42
N TRP A 15 -19.24 -12.51 3.04
CA TRP A 15 -18.22 -11.65 2.45
C TRP A 15 -17.26 -11.22 3.57
N GLU A 16 -16.51 -12.18 4.10
CA GLU A 16 -15.23 -11.87 4.70
C GLU A 16 -14.45 -11.17 3.59
N TYR A 17 -14.51 -9.84 3.61
CA TYR A 17 -13.66 -8.93 2.87
C TYR A 17 -12.29 -9.58 2.91
N SER A 18 -11.91 -10.18 1.79
CA SER A 18 -10.69 -10.94 1.64
C SER A 18 -9.57 -9.92 1.74
N GLY A 19 -9.29 -9.52 2.99
CA GLY A 19 -8.34 -8.51 3.36
C GLY A 19 -7.03 -9.01 2.82
N GLY A 20 -6.61 -8.37 1.73
CA GLY A 20 -5.52 -8.80 0.90
C GLY A 20 -4.35 -9.26 1.75
N VAL A 21 -3.79 -10.40 1.36
CA VAL A 21 -2.55 -11.00 1.84
C VAL A 21 -1.67 -9.94 2.54
N PRO A 22 -1.24 -10.14 3.80
CA PRO A 22 -0.53 -9.12 4.56
C PRO A 22 0.54 -8.49 3.70
N GLU A 23 0.31 -7.25 3.27
CA GLU A 23 1.17 -6.59 2.31
C GLU A 23 2.54 -6.49 2.94
N ARG A 24 3.51 -7.24 2.40
CA ARG A 24 4.90 -7.16 2.83
C ARG A 24 5.34 -5.72 2.64
N LEU A 25 5.60 -5.02 3.73
CA LEU A 25 6.12 -3.67 3.67
C LEU A 25 7.59 -3.76 3.26
N LEU A 26 7.95 -3.15 2.14
CA LEU A 26 9.31 -3.01 1.67
C LEU A 26 9.83 -1.63 2.05
N ARG A 27 11.07 -1.58 2.52
CA ARG A 27 11.81 -0.34 2.70
C ARG A 27 12.59 -0.09 1.42
N ILE A 28 12.26 1.02 0.75
CA ILE A 28 12.77 1.34 -0.58
C ILE A 28 13.49 2.67 -0.53
N ARG A 29 14.71 2.69 -1.04
CA ARG A 29 15.50 3.91 -1.22
C ARG A 29 15.22 4.47 -2.60
N ALA A 30 14.44 5.54 -2.65
CA ALA A 30 14.11 6.23 -3.89
C ALA A 30 15.04 7.41 -4.15
N LYS A 31 15.58 7.48 -5.36
CA LYS A 31 16.41 8.60 -5.82
C LYS A 31 15.65 9.42 -6.86
N CYS A 32 15.37 10.67 -6.55
CA CYS A 32 14.68 11.55 -7.49
C CYS A 32 15.59 11.88 -8.69
N PRO A 33 15.17 11.57 -9.93
CA PRO A 33 15.98 11.86 -11.13
C PRO A 33 16.05 13.37 -11.44
N TYR A 34 15.12 14.18 -10.92
CA TYR A 34 15.04 15.61 -11.22
C TYR A 34 15.93 16.47 -10.32
N CYS A 35 16.02 16.13 -9.03
CA CYS A 35 16.77 16.92 -8.06
C CYS A 35 17.96 16.16 -7.44
N GLY A 36 18.12 14.87 -7.74
CA GLY A 36 19.17 14.01 -7.18
C GLY A 36 18.97 13.64 -5.71
N HIS A 37 17.90 14.13 -5.07
CA HIS A 37 17.63 13.83 -3.66
C HIS A 37 17.25 12.36 -3.47
N THR A 38 17.89 11.72 -2.50
CA THR A 38 17.65 10.31 -2.17
C THR A 38 16.99 10.23 -0.79
N PHE A 39 15.90 9.48 -0.69
CA PHE A 39 15.14 9.29 0.54
C PHE A 39 14.65 7.85 0.66
N GLU A 40 14.31 7.44 1.88
CA GLU A 40 13.75 6.12 2.16
C GLU A 40 12.23 6.23 2.32
N VAL A 41 11.50 5.30 1.71
CA VAL A 41 10.04 5.19 1.80
C VAL A 41 9.67 3.74 2.10
N GLU A 42 8.70 3.56 2.97
CA GLU A 42 8.12 2.25 3.28
C GLU A 42 6.82 2.09 2.50
N MET A 43 6.70 1.04 1.70
CA MET A 43 5.46 0.77 0.96
C MET A 43 5.28 -0.72 0.69
N GLY A 44 4.04 -1.11 0.41
CA GLY A 44 3.72 -2.51 0.11
C GLY A 44 4.49 -3.04 -1.10
N GLU A 45 4.94 -4.29 -1.02
CA GLU A 45 5.54 -5.05 -2.13
C GLU A 45 4.62 -5.06 -3.35
N SER A 46 3.32 -5.16 -3.12
CA SER A 46 2.24 -4.96 -4.09
C SER A 46 2.40 -3.63 -4.84
N TRP A 47 2.48 -2.50 -4.14
CA TRP A 47 2.62 -1.16 -4.73
C TRP A 47 3.95 -0.98 -5.46
N TYR A 48 5.03 -1.59 -4.96
CA TYR A 48 6.32 -1.66 -5.66
C TYR A 48 6.20 -2.41 -6.99
N ASN A 49 5.63 -3.61 -6.96
CA ASN A 49 5.43 -4.45 -8.15
C ASN A 49 4.43 -3.82 -9.12
N MET A 50 3.43 -3.08 -8.63
CA MET A 50 2.48 -2.33 -9.45
C MET A 50 3.13 -1.11 -10.14
N GLY A 51 4.34 -0.73 -9.75
CA GLY A 51 5.05 0.41 -10.33
C GLY A 51 4.44 1.75 -9.97
N ILE A 52 3.92 1.90 -8.74
CA ILE A 52 3.32 3.15 -8.26
C ILE A 52 4.31 4.32 -8.35
N SER A 53 3.78 5.50 -8.66
CA SER A 53 4.54 6.76 -8.66
C SER A 53 4.59 7.34 -7.26
N ILE A 54 5.78 7.79 -6.82
CA ILE A 54 5.93 8.52 -5.56
C ILE A 54 6.30 9.98 -5.83
N THR A 55 5.89 10.87 -4.93
CA THR A 55 6.21 12.30 -4.99
C THR A 55 7.50 12.58 -4.24
N CYS A 56 8.44 13.29 -4.88
CA CYS A 56 9.65 13.75 -4.20
C CYS A 56 9.32 14.80 -3.13
N PRO A 57 9.72 14.62 -1.86
CA PRO A 57 9.46 15.61 -0.80
C PRO A 57 10.26 16.91 -0.97
N LYS A 58 11.32 16.90 -1.79
CA LYS A 58 12.18 18.06 -2.06
C LYS A 58 11.69 18.94 -3.20
N CYS A 59 11.28 18.33 -4.32
CA CYS A 59 10.92 19.08 -5.53
C CYS A 59 9.45 18.95 -5.93
N GLY A 60 8.67 18.12 -5.24
CA GLY A 60 7.25 17.90 -5.53
C GLY A 60 6.96 17.15 -6.83
N LYS A 61 7.99 16.68 -7.55
CA LYS A 61 7.81 15.91 -8.78
C LYS A 61 7.51 14.45 -8.49
N GLN A 62 6.57 13.89 -9.23
CA GLN A 62 6.23 12.46 -9.20
C GLN A 62 7.13 11.67 -10.13
N PHE A 63 7.56 10.49 -9.69
CA PHE A 63 8.36 9.57 -10.49
C PHE A 63 8.09 8.12 -10.06
N SER A 64 8.28 7.18 -10.98
CA SER A 64 8.06 5.75 -10.71
C SER A 64 9.13 5.20 -9.79
N VAL A 65 8.70 4.70 -8.64
CA VAL A 65 9.60 4.10 -7.64
C VAL A 65 10.18 2.76 -8.10
N SER A 66 9.52 2.04 -9.02
CA SER A 66 10.06 0.80 -9.59
C SER A 66 11.28 1.05 -10.49
N MET A 67 11.37 2.22 -11.13
CA MET A 67 12.51 2.59 -11.99
C MET A 67 13.65 3.25 -11.21
N TYR A 68 13.33 4.05 -10.20
CA TYR A 68 14.31 4.89 -9.49
C TYR A 68 14.42 4.55 -7.99
N GLY A 69 13.82 3.45 -7.56
CA GLY A 69 13.81 2.98 -6.19
C GLY A 69 14.44 1.60 -6.05
N GLU A 70 15.34 1.49 -5.07
CA GLU A 70 16.03 0.27 -4.72
C GLU A 70 15.43 -0.31 -3.44
N VAL A 71 15.03 -1.59 -3.47
CA VAL A 71 14.54 -2.28 -2.27
C VAL A 71 15.71 -2.56 -1.34
N LEU A 72 15.72 -1.94 -0.17
CA LEU A 72 16.71 -2.17 0.89
C LEU A 72 16.38 -3.43 1.71
N GLY A 73 15.11 -3.82 1.78
CA GLY A 73 14.66 -5.03 2.47
C GLY A 73 13.20 -4.95 2.90
N GLU A 74 12.74 -5.98 3.60
CA GLU A 74 11.41 -6.04 4.21
C GLU A 74 11.38 -5.36 5.59
N VAL A 75 10.36 -4.56 5.84
CA VAL A 75 10.02 -4.02 7.15
C VAL A 75 9.22 -5.10 7.88
N LYS A 76 9.91 -5.89 8.68
CA LYS A 76 9.25 -6.78 9.64
C LYS A 76 8.62 -5.89 10.71
N ARG A 77 7.34 -5.55 10.57
CA ARG A 77 6.53 -5.12 11.71
C ARG A 77 6.52 -6.31 12.67
N SER A 78 7.47 -6.33 13.60
CA SER A 78 7.44 -7.23 14.73
C SER A 78 6.14 -6.94 15.47
N GLY A 79 5.11 -7.74 15.19
CA GLY A 79 3.88 -7.72 15.95
C GLY A 79 4.27 -7.84 17.42
N LYS A 80 3.87 -6.87 18.23
CA LYS A 80 3.90 -7.02 19.67
C LYS A 80 2.93 -8.15 20.01
N SER A 81 3.45 -9.37 20.02
CA SER A 81 2.91 -10.44 20.85
C SER A 81 3.27 -10.07 22.28
N SER A 82 2.33 -9.44 22.97
CA SER A 82 2.31 -9.36 24.43
C SER A 82 0.84 -9.60 24.77
N LYS A 83 0.48 -10.87 24.89
CA LYS A 83 0.48 -11.68 26.12
C LYS A 83 -0.70 -11.30 27.01
#